data_AF-A0AA37TFU3-F1
#
_entry.id   AF-A0AA37TFU3-F1
#
_cell.length_a   1.000
_cell.length_b   1.000
_cell.length_c   1.000
_cell.angle_alpha   90.00
_cell.angle_beta   90.00
_cell.angle_gamma   90.00
#
_symmetry.space_group_name_H-M   'P 1'
#
loop_
_entity.id
_entity.type
_entity.pdbx_description
1 polymer ?
#
loop_
_entity_poly.entity_id
_entity_poly.type
_entity_poly.pdbx_seq_one_letter_code
_entity_poly.pdbx_strand_id
1 'polypeptide(L)'
;MLRSFEDRERAAEFIYIHGEEMRFVNHISGIRAVAGLAIRMLGLDGMTSEAYAQTLIAARIDGLKPDALLERVQADLAANGVEVTLAELRAELDRTSAQHSFGDSRMPDRAPAHG
;
A
#
# COMPACT_ATOMS: atom_id res chain seq x y z
N MET A 1 -1.65 30.00 -30.20
CA MET A 1 -1.98 28.56 -30.15
C MET A 1 -0.80 27.77 -29.52
N LEU A 2 -0.28 28.22 -28.37
CA LEU A 2 0.81 27.55 -27.61
C LEU A 2 0.33 27.09 -26.22
N ARG A 3 -0.50 27.89 -25.54
CA ARG A 3 -1.03 27.58 -24.20
C ARG A 3 -1.69 26.21 -24.10
N SER A 4 -2.48 25.79 -25.11
CA SER A 4 -3.16 24.49 -25.08
C SER A 4 -2.21 23.28 -25.14
N PHE A 5 -0.99 23.43 -25.66
CA PHE A 5 0.01 22.36 -25.66
C PHE A 5 0.77 22.34 -24.33
N GLU A 6 1.21 23.50 -23.84
CA GLU A 6 1.86 23.65 -22.52
C GLU A 6 0.93 23.27 -21.35
N ASP A 7 -0.38 23.48 -21.46
CA ASP A 7 -1.37 23.08 -20.46
C ASP A 7 -1.57 21.55 -20.45
N ARG A 8 -1.49 20.89 -21.62
CA ARG A 8 -1.57 19.42 -21.72
C ARG A 8 -0.30 18.74 -21.23
N GLU A 9 0.86 19.33 -21.50
CA GLU A 9 2.16 18.85 -21.03
C GLU A 9 2.21 18.89 -19.50
N ARG A 10 1.85 20.02 -18.88
CA ARG A 10 1.73 20.13 -17.42
C ARG A 10 0.70 19.18 -16.82
N ALA A 11 -0.45 18.98 -17.48
CA ALA A 11 -1.44 18.00 -17.03
C ALA A 11 -0.90 16.56 -17.09
N ALA A 12 -0.14 16.21 -18.14
CA ALA A 12 0.47 14.88 -18.27
C ALA A 12 1.54 14.64 -17.20
N GLU A 13 2.40 15.62 -16.94
CA GLU A 13 3.39 15.56 -15.85
C GLU A 13 2.73 15.40 -14.48
N PHE A 14 1.66 16.18 -14.21
CA PHE A 14 0.92 16.09 -12.96
C PHE A 14 0.27 14.70 -12.76
N ILE A 15 -0.37 14.15 -13.79
CA ILE A 15 -0.95 12.81 -13.75
C ILE A 15 0.14 11.75 -13.51
N TYR A 16 1.31 11.93 -14.11
CA TYR A 16 2.42 10.98 -13.94
C TYR A 16 2.98 10.99 -12.51
N ILE A 17 3.28 12.17 -11.96
CA ILE A 17 3.81 12.33 -10.59
C ILE A 17 2.81 11.77 -9.58
N HIS A 18 1.53 12.12 -9.73
CA HIS A 18 0.48 11.65 -8.83
C HIS A 18 0.26 10.13 -8.96
N GLY A 19 0.37 9.58 -10.17
CA GLY A 19 0.29 8.14 -10.39
C GLY A 19 1.40 7.34 -9.69
N GLU A 20 2.64 7.84 -9.69
CA GLU A 20 3.75 7.21 -8.98
C GLU A 20 3.58 7.27 -7.45
N GLU A 21 3.15 8.42 -6.93
CA GLU A 21 2.85 8.59 -5.50
C GLU A 21 1.75 7.62 -5.04
N MET A 22 0.67 7.50 -5.81
CA MET A 22 -0.44 6.59 -5.48
C MET A 22 -0.03 5.12 -5.51
N ARG A 23 0.84 4.73 -6.46
CA ARG A 23 1.41 3.37 -6.47
C ARG A 23 2.19 3.08 -5.20
N PHE A 24 2.98 4.04 -4.73
CA PHE A 24 3.76 3.90 -3.50
C PHE A 24 2.86 3.80 -2.26
N VAL A 25 1.87 4.67 -2.14
CA VAL A 25 0.92 4.66 -1.02
C VAL A 25 0.14 3.34 -0.98
N ASN A 26 -0.37 2.88 -2.12
CA ASN A 26 -1.12 1.60 -2.18
C ASN A 26 -0.28 0.41 -1.75
N HIS A 27 1.01 0.40 -2.09
CA HIS A 27 1.92 -0.66 -1.71
C HIS A 27 2.20 -0.66 -0.21
N ILE A 28 2.43 0.51 0.39
CA ILE A 28 2.59 0.63 1.83
C ILE A 28 1.31 0.21 2.57
N SER A 29 0.14 0.64 2.08
CA SER A 29 -1.16 0.26 2.67
C SER A 29 -1.38 -1.26 2.63
N GLY A 30 -0.98 -1.93 1.55
CA GLY A 30 -1.00 -3.40 1.46
C GLY A 30 -0.09 -4.05 2.51
N ILE A 31 1.16 -3.58 2.66
CA ILE A 31 2.10 -4.13 3.64
C ILE A 31 1.56 -3.99 5.08
N ARG A 32 0.96 -2.84 5.40
CA ARG A 32 0.31 -2.61 6.70
C ARG A 32 -0.86 -3.57 6.95
N ALA A 33 -1.66 -3.87 5.93
CA ALA A 33 -2.75 -4.83 6.05
C ALA A 33 -2.25 -6.24 6.37
N VAL A 34 -1.21 -6.70 5.65
CA VAL A 34 -0.56 -7.99 5.91
C VAL A 34 0.00 -8.07 7.34
N ALA A 35 0.69 -7.02 7.80
CA ALA A 35 1.20 -6.94 9.17
C ALA A 35 0.06 -7.04 10.21
N GLY A 36 -1.03 -6.31 9.98
CA GLY A 36 -2.21 -6.34 10.83
C GLY A 36 -2.88 -7.71 10.85
N LEU A 37 -2.98 -8.40 9.71
CA LEU A 37 -3.47 -9.77 9.65
C LEU A 37 -2.60 -10.70 10.48
N ALA A 38 -1.28 -10.66 10.29
CA ALA A 38 -0.34 -11.51 11.02
C ALA A 38 -0.44 -11.31 12.54
N ILE A 39 -0.43 -10.06 13.01
CA ILE A 39 -0.55 -9.75 14.43
C ILE A 39 -1.90 -10.18 15.02
N ARG A 40 -3.00 -10.02 14.28
CA ARG A 40 -4.31 -10.56 14.71
C ARG A 40 -4.29 -12.07 14.87
N MET A 41 -3.62 -12.80 13.96
CA MET A 41 -3.51 -14.26 14.06
C MET A 41 -2.65 -14.71 15.25
N LEU A 42 -1.69 -13.88 15.67
CA LEU A 42 -0.87 -14.10 16.86
C LEU A 42 -1.57 -13.67 18.17
N GLY A 43 -2.74 -13.04 18.11
CA GLY A 43 -3.44 -12.53 19.29
C GLY A 43 -2.73 -11.36 19.98
N LEU A 44 -1.89 -10.62 19.24
CA LEU A 44 -1.14 -9.47 19.75
C LEU A 44 -1.88 -8.15 19.47
N ASP A 45 -1.41 -7.06 20.06
CA ASP A 45 -2.08 -5.76 20.01
C ASP A 45 -1.72 -4.91 18.75
N GLY A 46 -2.45 -3.81 18.58
CA GLY A 46 -2.25 -2.90 17.45
C GLY A 46 -0.91 -2.16 17.44
N MET A 47 -0.26 -1.95 18.60
CA MET A 47 1.07 -1.34 18.64
C MET A 47 2.13 -2.27 18.03
N THR A 48 2.00 -3.56 18.31
CA THR A 48 2.85 -4.61 17.72
C THR A 48 2.66 -4.67 16.20
N SER A 49 1.43 -4.44 15.72
CA SER A 49 1.12 -4.35 14.29
C SER A 49 1.87 -3.24 13.56
N GLU A 50 1.91 -2.04 14.11
CA GLU A 50 2.59 -0.92 13.44
C GLU A 50 4.12 -1.11 13.45
N ALA A 51 4.68 -1.61 14.55
CA ALA A 51 6.12 -1.91 14.64
C ALA A 51 6.52 -3.00 13.63
N TYR A 52 5.70 -4.04 13.48
CA TYR A 52 5.94 -5.08 12.49
C TYR A 52 5.79 -4.55 11.06
N ALA A 53 4.77 -3.73 10.79
CA ALA A 53 4.59 -3.09 9.49
C ALA A 53 5.81 -2.23 9.10
N GLN A 54 6.36 -1.44 10.02
CA GLN A 54 7.56 -0.63 9.78
C GLN A 54 8.76 -1.50 9.40
N THR A 55 8.92 -2.65 10.05
CA THR A 55 9.98 -3.62 9.73
C THR A 55 9.83 -4.18 8.31
N LEU A 56 8.60 -4.50 7.90
CA LEU A 56 8.31 -5.00 6.55
C LEU A 56 8.50 -3.92 5.48
N ILE A 57 8.07 -2.68 5.76
CA ILE A 57 8.28 -1.53 4.87
C ILE A 57 9.77 -1.24 4.70
N ALA A 58 10.55 -1.25 5.79
CA ALA A 58 12.00 -1.06 5.71
C ALA A 58 12.66 -2.13 4.83
N ALA A 59 12.32 -3.41 5.05
CA ALA A 59 12.83 -4.50 4.21
C ALA A 59 12.46 -4.31 2.73
N ARG A 60 11.28 -3.75 2.45
CA ARG A 60 10.86 -3.44 1.07
C ARG A 60 11.67 -2.31 0.46
N ILE A 61 11.96 -1.26 1.22
CA ILE A 61 12.83 -0.15 0.81
C ILE A 61 14.25 -0.66 0.52
N ASP A 62 14.73 -1.62 1.31
CA ASP A 62 16.02 -2.29 1.10
C ASP A 62 16.04 -3.27 -0.09
N GLY A 63 14.92 -3.41 -0.82
CA GLY A 63 14.84 -4.17 -2.06
C GLY A 63 14.29 -5.59 -1.92
N LEU A 64 13.72 -5.98 -0.77
CA LEU A 64 13.09 -7.29 -0.62
C LEU A 64 11.91 -7.44 -1.59
N LYS A 65 11.89 -8.52 -2.38
CA LYS A 65 10.83 -8.81 -3.37
C LYS A 65 9.49 -9.14 -2.70
N PRO A 66 8.33 -8.97 -3.39
CA PRO A 66 7.03 -9.12 -2.73
C PRO A 66 6.80 -10.55 -2.23
N ASP A 67 7.17 -11.53 -3.06
CA ASP A 67 7.07 -12.94 -2.70
C ASP A 67 7.91 -13.29 -1.47
N ALA A 68 9.17 -12.84 -1.46
CA ALA A 68 10.08 -13.05 -0.33
C ALA A 68 9.60 -12.36 0.95
N LEU A 69 8.90 -11.22 0.83
CA LEU A 69 8.28 -10.56 1.97
C LEU A 69 7.11 -11.39 2.54
N LEU A 70 6.26 -11.97 1.69
CA LEU A 70 5.17 -12.84 2.14
C LEU A 70 5.70 -14.17 2.72
N GLU A 71 6.75 -14.75 2.13
CA GLU A 71 7.43 -15.93 2.65
C GLU A 71 8.02 -15.67 4.05
N ARG A 72 8.60 -14.49 4.27
CA ARG A 72 9.07 -14.08 5.59
C ARG A 72 7.92 -14.00 6.61
N VAL A 73 6.81 -13.34 6.26
CA VAL A 73 5.64 -13.24 7.14
C VAL A 73 5.08 -14.63 7.46
N GLN A 74 5.00 -15.51 6.47
CA GLN A 74 4.58 -16.89 6.67
C GLN A 74 5.52 -17.64 7.62
N ALA A 75 6.83 -17.49 7.45
CA ALA A 75 7.83 -18.11 8.32
C ALA A 75 7.74 -17.58 9.76
N ASP A 76 7.56 -16.27 9.94
CA ASP A 76 7.39 -15.64 11.26
C ASP A 76 6.13 -16.19 11.97
N LEU A 77 5.02 -16.37 11.24
CA LEU A 77 3.80 -16.97 11.78
C LEU A 77 3.98 -18.45 12.12
N ALA A 78 4.60 -19.22 11.24
CA ALA A 78 4.86 -20.65 11.46
C ALA A 78 5.77 -20.88 12.67
N ALA A 79 6.78 -20.03 12.87
CA ALA A 79 7.65 -20.06 14.05
C ALA A 79 6.90 -19.84 15.38
N ASN A 80 5.71 -19.23 15.32
CA ASN A 80 4.82 -19.01 16.44
C ASN A 80 3.62 -19.98 16.46
N GLY A 81 3.67 -21.06 15.66
CA GLY A 81 2.63 -22.10 15.63
C GLY A 81 1.36 -21.71 14.88
N VAL A 82 1.39 -20.64 14.08
CA VAL A 82 0.28 -20.20 13.24
C VAL A 82 0.53 -20.60 11.80
N GLU A 83 -0.35 -21.44 11.25
CA GLU A 83 -0.33 -21.79 9.83
C GLU A 83 -1.17 -20.80 9.01
N VAL A 84 -0.57 -20.27 7.94
CA VAL A 84 -1.24 -19.45 6.93
C VAL A 84 -0.66 -19.79 5.57
N THR A 85 -1.49 -19.72 4.53
CA THR A 85 -1.03 -19.92 3.16
C THR A 85 -0.50 -18.61 2.55
N LEU A 86 0.47 -18.72 1.64
CA LEU A 86 0.92 -17.56 0.86
C LEU A 86 -0.23 -16.95 0.03
N ALA A 87 -1.22 -17.75 -0.37
CA ALA A 87 -2.39 -17.29 -1.11
C ALA A 87 -3.27 -16.35 -0.27
N GLU A 88 -3.46 -16.65 1.03
CA GLU A 88 -4.20 -15.79 1.95
C GLU A 88 -3.48 -14.47 2.19
N LEU A 89 -2.15 -14.53 2.41
CA LEU A 89 -1.32 -13.32 2.58
C LEU A 89 -1.34 -12.44 1.32
N ARG A 90 -1.26 -13.06 0.13
CA ARG A 90 -1.39 -12.37 -1.17
C ARG A 90 -2.75 -11.70 -1.31
N ALA A 91 -3.83 -12.42 -1.00
CA ALA A 91 -5.17 -11.90 -1.11
C ALA A 91 -5.40 -10.69 -0.20
N GLU A 92 -4.80 -10.68 1.00
CA GLU A 92 -4.83 -9.51 1.89
C GLU A 92 -4.06 -8.32 1.31
N LEU A 93 -2.85 -8.55 0.79
CA LEU A 93 -2.05 -7.52 0.14
C LEU A 93 -2.82 -6.86 -1.01
N ASP A 94 -3.38 -7.68 -1.91
CA ASP A 94 -4.08 -7.20 -3.10
C ASP A 94 -5.40 -6.51 -2.77
N ARG A 95 -6.16 -7.04 -1.80
CA ARG A 95 -7.45 -6.48 -1.38
C ARG A 95 -7.31 -5.05 -0.91
N THR A 96 -6.33 -4.76 -0.05
CA THR A 96 -6.17 -3.43 0.53
C THR A 96 -5.54 -2.45 -0.45
N SER A 97 -4.61 -2.90 -1.29
CA SER A 97 -4.06 -2.08 -2.36
C SER A 97 -5.14 -1.66 -3.37
N ALA A 98 -6.08 -2.56 -3.71
CA ALA A 98 -7.22 -2.24 -4.56
C ALA A 98 -8.17 -1.20 -3.90
N GLN A 99 -8.49 -1.38 -2.62
CA GLN A 99 -9.42 -0.50 -1.90
C GLN A 99 -8.92 0.94 -1.77
N HIS A 100 -7.61 1.16 -1.59
CA HIS A 100 -7.06 2.53 -1.55
C HIS A 100 -7.10 3.21 -2.93
N SER A 101 -6.79 2.50 -4.02
CA SER A 101 -6.95 3.06 -5.38
C SER A 101 -8.36 3.54 -5.69
N PHE A 102 -9.40 2.91 -5.12
CA PHE A 102 -10.79 3.34 -5.32
C PHE A 102 -11.26 4.40 -4.31
N GLY A 103 -10.69 4.45 -3.10
CA GLY A 103 -11.06 5.42 -2.06
C GLY A 103 -10.62 6.85 -2.38
N ASP A 104 -9.46 7.01 -3.02
CA ASP A 104 -8.85 8.30 -3.34
C ASP A 104 -9.47 9.00 -4.58
N SER A 105 -10.14 8.23 -5.44
CA SER A 105 -10.93 8.78 -6.57
C SER A 105 -12.16 9.61 -6.14
N ARG A 106 -12.40 9.77 -4.83
CA ARG A 106 -13.43 10.66 -4.26
C ARG A 106 -12.81 11.91 -3.64
N MET A 107 -12.08 12.71 -4.43
CA MET A 107 -11.77 14.09 -4.02
C MET A 107 -12.99 15.01 -4.24
N PRO A 108 -13.26 15.95 -3.32
CA PRO A 108 -14.46 16.78 -3.33
C PRO A 108 -14.43 17.79 -4.48
N ASP A 109 -15.60 18.00 -5.08
CA ASP A 109 -15.90 19.12 -5.96
C ASP A 109 -15.54 20.45 -5.27
N ARG A 110 -14.36 20.98 -5.55
CA ARG A 110 -13.97 22.33 -5.16
C ARG A 110 -14.02 23.20 -6.41
N ALA A 111 -15.24 23.57 -6.78
CA ALA A 111 -15.48 24.62 -7.76
C ALA A 111 -14.71 25.90 -7.37
N PRO A 112 -14.07 26.60 -8.32
CA PRO A 112 -13.45 27.89 -8.03
C PRO A 112 -14.54 28.93 -7.77
N ALA A 113 -14.52 29.54 -6.59
CA ALA A 113 -15.22 30.79 -6.33
C ALA A 113 -14.67 31.86 -7.29
N HIS A 114 -15.48 32.29 -8.25
CA HIS A 114 -15.23 33.52 -9.00
C HIS A 114 -15.99 34.63 -8.28
N GLY A 115 -15.23 35.65 -7.85
CA GLY A 115 -15.75 36.94 -7.41
C GLY A 115 -16.06 37.86 -8.59
#